data_AF-A0A7Y0ANJ0-F1
#
_entry.id   AF-A0A7Y0ANJ0-F1
#
_cell.length_a   1.000
_cell.length_b   1.000
_cell.length_c   1.000
_cell.angle_alpha   90.00
_cell.angle_beta   90.00
_cell.angle_gamma   90.00
#
_symmetry.space_group_name_H-M   'P 1'
#
loop_
_entity.id
_entity.type
_entity.pdbx_description
1 polymer ?
#
loop_
_entity_poly.entity_id
_entity_poly.type
_entity_poly.pdbx_seq_one_letter_code
_entity_poly.pdbx_strand_id
1 'polypeptide(L)'
;MEYLINNPQVVVTLIIGFFTLIITWWFNQNNLKIAKQKMEKDLFKEFNERYDSLNDDLNKLDTIKNLEELKEIKSINNANKTIHNVLIDYFNLCSEQYYWYKKKRIPQQIWDSWYSGMMFYYNSFPIVRIVWQDEIKNNGYKSYYLKEKDELFK
;
A
#
# COMPACT_ATOMS: atom_id res chain seq x y z
N MET A 1 47.61 -30.15 5.87
CA MET A 1 48.47 -28.99 5.53
C MET A 1 49.39 -29.32 4.35
N GLU A 2 50.14 -30.43 4.38
CA GLU A 2 51.05 -30.82 3.27
C GLU A 2 50.37 -31.01 1.89
N TYR A 3 49.14 -31.52 1.84
CA TYR A 3 48.41 -31.70 0.58
C TYR A 3 48.06 -30.38 -0.14
N LEU A 4 47.82 -29.31 0.62
CA LEU A 4 47.54 -27.97 0.08
C LEU A 4 48.83 -27.27 -0.39
N ILE A 5 49.95 -27.55 0.30
CA ILE A 5 51.28 -27.03 -0.09
C ILE A 5 51.76 -27.68 -1.39
N ASN A 6 51.45 -28.98 -1.60
CA ASN A 6 51.85 -29.71 -2.80
C ASN A 6 50.91 -29.52 -4.01
N ASN A 7 49.75 -28.87 -3.85
CA ASN A 7 48.76 -28.67 -4.92
C ASN A 7 48.28 -27.21 -4.98
N PRO A 8 49.12 -26.26 -5.45
CA PRO A 8 48.80 -24.83 -5.48
C PRO A 8 47.53 -24.51 -6.28
N GLN A 9 47.18 -25.33 -7.26
CA GLN A 9 45.94 -25.20 -8.03
C GLN A 9 44.69 -25.31 -7.15
N VAL A 10 44.67 -26.23 -6.17
CA VAL A 10 43.53 -26.42 -5.25
C VAL A 10 43.36 -25.18 -4.37
N VAL A 11 44.46 -24.60 -3.89
CA VAL A 11 44.42 -23.37 -3.09
C VAL A 11 43.89 -22.19 -3.92
N VAL A 12 44.34 -22.04 -5.16
CA VAL A 12 43.85 -21.01 -6.08
C VAL A 12 42.36 -21.18 -6.38
N THR A 13 41.88 -22.40 -6.65
CA THR A 13 40.45 -22.66 -6.88
C THR A 13 39.61 -22.32 -5.65
N LEU A 14 40.06 -22.65 -4.44
CA LEU A 14 39.36 -22.31 -3.20
C LEU A 14 39.29 -20.80 -2.98
N ILE A 15 40.38 -20.09 -3.26
CA ILE A 15 40.42 -18.61 -3.17
C ILE A 15 39.44 -17.99 -4.18
N ILE A 16 39.46 -18.43 -5.44
CA ILE A 16 38.54 -17.93 -6.47
C ILE A 16 37.08 -18.23 -6.10
N GLY A 17 36.80 -19.45 -5.63
CA GLY A 17 35.46 -19.84 -5.18
C GLY A 17 34.97 -18.96 -4.03
N PHE A 18 35.83 -18.70 -3.05
CA PHE A 18 35.51 -17.81 -1.93
C PHE A 18 35.24 -16.37 -2.36
N PHE A 19 36.08 -15.79 -3.22
CA PHE A 19 35.84 -14.45 -3.77
C PHE A 19 34.56 -14.39 -4.60
N THR A 20 34.28 -15.43 -5.38
CA THR A 20 33.05 -15.52 -6.18
C THR A 20 31.82 -15.50 -5.27
N LEU A 21 31.83 -16.29 -4.19
CA LEU A 21 30.74 -16.30 -3.20
C LEU A 21 30.53 -14.93 -2.55
N ILE A 22 31.60 -14.22 -2.17
CA ILE A 22 31.50 -12.88 -1.61
C ILE A 22 30.89 -11.91 -2.61
N ILE A 23 31.37 -11.91 -3.85
CA ILE A 23 30.88 -11.03 -4.92
C ILE A 23 29.40 -11.33 -5.21
N THR A 24 29.04 -12.61 -5.35
CA THR A 24 27.65 -13.03 -5.57
C THR A 24 26.75 -12.62 -4.43
N TRP A 25 27.18 -12.81 -3.18
CA TRP A 25 26.40 -12.41 -2.01
C TRP A 25 26.19 -10.89 -1.99
N TRP A 26 27.23 -10.10 -2.22
CA TRP A 26 27.14 -8.64 -2.27
C TRP A 26 26.21 -8.15 -3.40
N PHE A 27 26.37 -8.71 -4.61
CA PHE A 27 25.50 -8.41 -5.75
C PHE A 27 24.04 -8.75 -5.47
N ASN A 28 23.77 -9.92 -4.88
CA ASN A 28 22.42 -10.33 -4.51
C ASN A 28 21.78 -9.37 -3.50
N GLN A 29 22.51 -8.98 -2.46
CA GLN A 29 22.02 -8.03 -1.46
C GLN A 29 21.71 -6.66 -2.06
N ASN A 30 22.56 -6.17 -2.97
CA ASN A 30 22.31 -4.93 -3.70
C ASN A 30 21.07 -5.02 -4.59
N ASN A 31 20.89 -6.12 -5.32
CA ASN A 31 19.70 -6.34 -6.14
C ASN A 31 18.42 -6.40 -5.31
N LEU A 32 18.45 -7.05 -4.15
CA LEU A 32 17.32 -7.08 -3.22
C LEU A 32 16.97 -5.67 -2.72
N LYS A 33 17.98 -4.84 -2.44
CA LYS A 33 17.79 -3.44 -2.04
C LYS A 33 17.15 -2.63 -3.18
N ILE A 34 17.66 -2.74 -4.41
CA ILE A 34 17.12 -2.04 -5.58
C ILE A 34 15.68 -2.50 -5.86
N ALA A 35 15.41 -3.80 -5.80
CA ALA A 35 14.06 -4.34 -5.99
C ALA A 35 13.08 -3.80 -4.95
N LYS A 36 13.50 -3.70 -3.67
CA LYS A 36 12.68 -3.09 -2.62
C LYS A 36 12.39 -1.62 -2.90
N GLN A 37 13.41 -0.83 -3.28
CA GLN A 37 13.24 0.60 -3.58
C GLN A 37 12.33 0.82 -4.80
N LYS A 38 12.46 -0.03 -5.82
CA LYS A 38 11.59 0.00 -7.00
C LYS A 38 10.14 -0.30 -6.62
N MET A 39 9.91 -1.37 -5.86
CA MET A 39 8.57 -1.72 -5.37
C MET A 39 7.94 -0.60 -4.54
N GLU A 40 8.72 0.03 -3.65
CA GLU A 40 8.26 1.17 -2.85
C GLU A 40 7.86 2.35 -3.74
N LYS A 41 8.70 2.71 -4.72
CA LYS A 41 8.40 3.75 -5.71
C LYS A 41 7.13 3.44 -6.50
N ASP A 42 6.99 2.18 -6.94
CA ASP A 42 5.85 1.75 -7.76
C ASP A 42 4.55 1.82 -6.95
N LEU A 43 4.54 1.33 -5.71
CA LEU A 43 3.39 1.46 -4.79
C LEU A 43 3.04 2.92 -4.49
N PHE A 44 4.05 3.75 -4.19
CA PHE A 44 3.85 5.16 -3.91
C PHE A 44 3.23 5.88 -5.10
N LYS A 45 3.74 5.60 -6.31
CA LYS A 45 3.21 6.16 -7.55
C LYS A 45 1.76 5.71 -7.79
N GLU A 46 1.51 4.40 -7.75
CA GLU A 46 0.19 3.83 -8.03
C GLU A 46 -0.88 4.37 -7.06
N PHE A 47 -0.59 4.43 -5.77
CA PHE A 47 -1.55 4.91 -4.79
C PHE A 47 -1.81 6.40 -4.90
N ASN A 48 -0.79 7.21 -5.20
CA ASN A 48 -1.00 8.64 -5.43
C ASN A 48 -1.79 8.90 -6.71
N GLU A 49 -1.49 8.22 -7.82
CA GLU A 49 -2.26 8.36 -9.06
C GLU A 49 -3.73 7.98 -8.86
N ARG A 50 -4.00 6.90 -8.11
CA ARG A 50 -5.37 6.52 -7.75
C ARG A 50 -6.03 7.54 -6.84
N TYR A 51 -5.33 8.04 -5.82
CA TYR A 51 -5.86 9.09 -4.95
C TYR A 51 -6.17 10.37 -5.72
N ASP A 52 -5.29 10.81 -6.61
CA ASP A 52 -5.48 11.99 -7.44
C ASP A 52 -6.72 11.86 -8.32
N SER A 53 -7.04 10.65 -8.80
CA SER A 53 -8.29 10.42 -9.55
C SER A 53 -9.56 10.52 -8.72
N LEU A 54 -9.47 10.42 -7.39
CA LEU A 54 -10.59 10.42 -6.45
C LEU A 54 -10.73 11.76 -5.70
N ASN A 55 -9.63 12.50 -5.50
CA ASN A 55 -9.56 13.60 -4.53
C ASN A 55 -10.56 14.74 -4.82
N ASP A 56 -10.78 15.10 -6.10
CA ASP A 56 -11.71 16.13 -6.51
C ASP A 56 -13.15 15.77 -6.15
N ASP A 57 -13.50 14.49 -6.26
CA ASP A 57 -14.81 13.98 -5.88
C ASP A 57 -14.95 13.86 -4.35
N LEU A 58 -13.88 13.47 -3.66
CA LEU A 58 -13.87 13.45 -2.19
C LEU A 58 -14.03 14.85 -1.59
N ASN A 59 -13.59 15.90 -2.28
CA ASN A 59 -13.78 17.28 -1.84
C ASN A 59 -15.25 17.72 -1.83
N LYS A 60 -16.15 17.03 -2.54
CA LYS A 60 -17.60 17.32 -2.52
C LYS A 60 -18.31 16.80 -1.29
N LEU A 61 -17.66 15.97 -0.47
CA LEU A 61 -18.28 15.31 0.69
C LEU A 61 -18.79 16.31 1.75
N ASP A 62 -18.27 17.53 1.76
CA ASP A 62 -18.73 18.62 2.63
C ASP A 62 -20.17 19.06 2.35
N THR A 63 -20.63 18.93 1.10
CA THR A 63 -21.98 19.32 0.67
C THR A 63 -23.04 18.24 0.89
N ILE A 64 -22.63 16.98 1.06
CA ILE A 64 -23.54 15.83 1.05
C ILE A 64 -24.09 15.55 2.44
N LYS A 65 -25.42 15.45 2.54
CA LYS A 65 -26.11 15.32 3.84
C LYS A 65 -26.55 13.90 4.16
N ASN A 66 -26.77 13.06 3.16
CA ASN A 66 -27.32 11.72 3.35
C ASN A 66 -26.87 10.72 2.26
N LEU A 67 -27.17 9.45 2.49
CA LEU A 67 -26.78 8.33 1.60
C LEU A 67 -27.46 8.36 0.23
N GLU A 68 -28.70 8.84 0.15
CA GLU A 68 -29.45 8.87 -1.12
C GLU A 68 -28.85 9.90 -2.06
N GLU A 69 -28.56 11.10 -1.55
CA GLU A 69 -27.85 12.15 -2.31
C GLU A 69 -26.49 11.65 -2.83
N LEU A 70 -25.79 10.86 -2.03
CA LEU A 70 -24.49 10.29 -2.38
C LEU A 70 -24.57 9.26 -3.53
N LYS A 71 -25.71 8.58 -3.69
CA LYS A 71 -26.00 7.65 -4.79
C LYS A 71 -26.51 8.35 -6.05
N GLU A 72 -26.98 9.60 -5.94
CA GLU A 72 -27.48 10.37 -7.09
C GLU A 72 -26.39 11.24 -7.72
N ILE A 73 -25.54 11.87 -6.90
CA ILE A 73 -24.48 12.76 -7.40
C ILE A 73 -23.44 11.96 -8.17
N LYS A 74 -23.17 12.38 -9.40
CA LYS A 74 -22.13 11.81 -10.26
C LYS A 74 -20.74 12.33 -9.93
N SER A 75 -19.75 11.46 -10.13
CA SER A 75 -18.33 11.79 -10.07
C SER A 75 -17.98 12.82 -11.15
N ILE A 76 -17.10 13.77 -10.82
CA ILE A 76 -16.51 14.75 -11.76
C ILE A 76 -15.71 14.00 -12.82
N ASN A 77 -14.92 13.04 -12.37
CA ASN A 77 -13.93 12.36 -13.19
C ASN A 77 -14.53 11.19 -13.97
N ASN A 78 -15.72 10.70 -13.59
CA ASN A 78 -16.39 9.61 -14.27
C ASN A 78 -17.92 9.66 -14.14
N ALA A 79 -18.60 10.06 -15.22
CA ALA A 79 -20.07 10.15 -15.27
C ALA A 79 -20.82 8.83 -15.00
N ASN A 80 -20.16 7.68 -15.14
CA ASN A 80 -20.75 6.37 -14.84
C ASN A 80 -20.70 6.03 -13.35
N LYS A 81 -19.88 6.73 -12.56
CA LYS A 81 -19.74 6.53 -11.12
C LYS A 81 -20.51 7.60 -10.35
N THR A 82 -21.04 7.20 -9.21
CA THR A 82 -21.60 8.13 -8.21
C THR A 82 -20.54 8.43 -7.17
N ILE A 83 -20.76 9.46 -6.34
CA ILE A 83 -19.87 9.72 -5.19
C ILE A 83 -19.85 8.53 -4.23
N HIS A 84 -20.92 7.72 -4.21
CA HIS A 84 -20.92 6.43 -3.50
C HIS A 84 -19.83 5.51 -4.00
N ASN A 85 -19.77 5.30 -5.31
CA ASN A 85 -18.73 4.45 -5.89
C ASN A 85 -17.33 5.01 -5.62
N VAL A 86 -17.16 6.34 -5.64
CA VAL A 86 -15.89 6.99 -5.28
C VAL A 86 -15.49 6.68 -3.83
N LEU A 87 -16.41 6.74 -2.87
CA LEU A 87 -16.12 6.38 -1.48
C LEU A 87 -15.72 4.92 -1.33
N ILE A 88 -16.38 4.00 -2.05
CA ILE A 88 -16.00 2.58 -2.04
C ILE A 88 -14.60 2.40 -2.62
N ASP A 89 -14.29 3.05 -3.74
CA ASP A 89 -12.95 3.04 -4.33
C ASP A 89 -11.89 3.61 -3.37
N TYR A 90 -12.25 4.66 -2.63
CA TYR A 90 -11.41 5.25 -1.60
C TYR A 90 -11.15 4.29 -0.44
N PHE A 91 -12.16 3.59 0.07
CA PHE A 91 -11.97 2.57 1.11
C PHE A 91 -11.12 1.41 0.64
N ASN A 92 -11.31 0.96 -0.60
CA ASN A 92 -10.45 -0.05 -1.21
C ASN A 92 -9.00 0.42 -1.24
N LEU A 93 -8.75 1.64 -1.72
CA LEU A 93 -7.41 2.26 -1.73
C LEU A 93 -6.79 2.30 -0.33
N CYS A 94 -7.52 2.80 0.67
CA CYS A 94 -7.07 2.86 2.06
C CYS A 94 -6.69 1.47 2.60
N SER A 95 -7.52 0.46 2.30
CA SER A 95 -7.31 -0.90 2.76
C SER A 95 -6.09 -1.57 2.11
N GLU A 96 -5.83 -1.29 0.83
CA GLU A 96 -4.64 -1.77 0.12
C GLU A 96 -3.37 -1.12 0.68
N GLN A 97 -3.39 0.19 0.91
CA GLN A 97 -2.30 0.90 1.57
C GLN A 97 -2.00 0.28 2.95
N TYR A 98 -3.03 0.02 3.74
CA TYR A 98 -2.87 -0.64 5.05
C TYR A 98 -2.28 -2.04 4.91
N TYR A 99 -2.77 -2.84 3.96
CA TYR A 99 -2.26 -4.19 3.69
C TYR A 99 -0.74 -4.17 3.40
N TRP A 100 -0.30 -3.30 2.49
CA TRP A 100 1.12 -3.20 2.13
C TRP A 100 2.00 -2.66 3.27
N TYR A 101 1.44 -1.78 4.10
CA TYR A 101 2.10 -1.31 5.30
C TYR A 101 2.29 -2.46 6.31
N LYS A 102 1.27 -3.29 6.53
CA LYS A 102 1.36 -4.48 7.39
C LYS A 102 2.36 -5.50 6.85
N LYS A 103 2.56 -5.57 5.52
CA LYS A 103 3.61 -6.36 4.86
C LYS A 103 5.02 -5.74 4.95
N LYS A 104 5.19 -4.62 5.66
CA LYS A 104 6.46 -3.89 5.81
C LYS A 104 7.07 -3.46 4.47
N ARG A 105 6.21 -3.20 3.49
CA ARG A 105 6.58 -2.69 2.15
C ARG A 105 6.46 -1.18 2.04
N ILE A 106 5.68 -0.56 2.93
CA ILE A 106 5.58 0.89 3.06
C ILE A 106 6.32 1.33 4.33
N PRO A 107 7.22 2.32 4.26
CA PRO A 107 7.85 2.94 5.43
C PRO A 107 6.82 3.56 6.38
N GLN A 108 7.12 3.53 7.68
CA GLN A 108 6.25 4.08 8.73
C GLN A 108 5.83 5.53 8.44
N GLN A 109 6.78 6.39 8.09
CA GLN A 109 6.53 7.81 7.83
C GLN A 109 5.53 8.04 6.69
N ILE A 110 5.59 7.23 5.63
CA ILE A 110 4.65 7.31 4.51
C ILE A 110 3.26 6.87 4.97
N TRP A 111 3.19 5.75 5.69
CA TRP A 111 1.94 5.27 6.26
C TRP A 111 1.30 6.29 7.20
N ASP A 112 2.06 6.90 8.11
CA ASP A 112 1.55 7.90 9.06
C ASP A 112 0.94 9.11 8.33
N SER A 113 1.54 9.50 7.20
CA SER A 113 1.06 10.61 6.37
C SER A 113 -0.27 10.26 5.70
N TRP A 114 -0.37 9.06 5.10
CA TRP A 114 -1.61 8.58 4.49
C TRP A 114 -2.72 8.35 5.52
N TYR A 115 -2.37 7.73 6.65
CA TYR A 115 -3.29 7.51 7.76
C TYR A 115 -3.87 8.82 8.31
N SER A 116 -3.04 9.86 8.42
CA SER A 116 -3.52 11.18 8.83
C SER A 116 -4.56 11.75 7.86
N GLY A 117 -4.36 11.57 6.55
CA GLY A 117 -5.36 11.93 5.53
C GLY A 117 -6.65 11.10 5.63
N MET A 118 -6.52 9.79 5.85
CA MET A 118 -7.66 8.90 6.08
C MET A 118 -8.49 9.34 7.28
N MET A 119 -7.84 9.62 8.40
CA MET A 119 -8.50 10.06 9.62
C MET A 119 -9.09 11.46 9.47
N PHE A 120 -8.51 12.35 8.65
CA PHE A 120 -9.12 13.63 8.32
C PHE A 120 -10.50 13.43 7.68
N TYR A 121 -10.61 12.61 6.62
CA TYR A 121 -11.91 12.35 5.98
C TYR A 121 -12.87 11.64 6.92
N TYR A 122 -12.40 10.60 7.61
CA TYR A 122 -13.23 9.81 8.53
C TYR A 122 -13.79 10.66 9.68
N ASN A 123 -13.00 11.59 10.23
CA ASN A 123 -13.43 12.42 11.36
C ASN A 123 -14.26 13.63 10.91
N SER A 124 -13.89 14.27 9.79
CA SER A 124 -14.52 15.51 9.34
C SER A 124 -15.89 15.30 8.69
N PHE A 125 -16.09 14.17 8.00
CA PHE A 125 -17.32 13.92 7.23
C PHE A 125 -18.13 12.76 7.83
N PRO A 126 -19.26 13.04 8.51
CA PRO A 126 -20.11 12.00 9.08
C PRO A 126 -20.56 10.95 8.07
N ILE A 127 -20.79 11.36 6.82
CA ILE A 127 -21.22 10.46 5.76
C ILE A 127 -20.19 9.36 5.45
N VAL A 128 -18.89 9.67 5.55
CA VAL A 128 -17.81 8.68 5.36
C VAL A 128 -17.93 7.56 6.40
N ARG A 129 -18.19 7.91 7.66
CA ARG A 129 -18.40 6.91 8.72
C ARG A 129 -19.64 6.08 8.48
N ILE A 130 -20.74 6.71 8.06
CA ILE A 130 -22.00 6.02 7.78
C ILE A 130 -21.80 4.99 6.67
N VAL A 131 -21.17 5.37 5.55
CA VAL A 131 -20.89 4.46 4.43
C VAL A 131 -19.93 3.35 4.88
N TRP A 132 -18.85 3.67 5.61
CA TRP A 132 -17.93 2.65 6.11
C TRP A 132 -18.62 1.63 7.02
N GLN A 133 -19.46 2.11 7.94
CA GLN A 133 -20.23 1.24 8.84
C GLN A 133 -21.22 0.37 8.09
N ASP A 134 -21.76 0.83 6.95
CA ASP A 134 -22.60 0.01 6.09
C ASP A 134 -21.79 -1.09 5.39
N GLU A 135 -20.64 -0.72 4.82
CA GLU A 135 -19.74 -1.62 4.10
C GLU A 135 -19.19 -2.77 4.98
N ILE A 136 -18.89 -2.51 6.25
CA ILE A 136 -18.32 -3.54 7.14
C ILE A 136 -19.37 -4.44 7.82
N LYS A 137 -20.67 -4.20 7.58
CA LYS A 137 -21.75 -5.09 8.06
C LYS A 137 -21.56 -6.49 7.49
N ASN A 138 -22.12 -7.49 8.18
CA ASN A 138 -22.17 -8.88 7.70
C ASN A 138 -20.81 -9.47 7.27
N ASN A 139 -19.72 -9.05 7.92
CA ASN A 139 -18.32 -9.42 7.60
C ASN A 139 -17.73 -8.79 6.32
N GLY A 140 -18.31 -7.70 5.82
CA GLY A 140 -17.79 -6.98 4.65
C GLY A 140 -16.37 -6.45 4.82
N TYR A 141 -15.91 -6.21 6.06
CA TYR A 141 -14.52 -5.85 6.36
C TYR A 141 -13.48 -6.85 5.81
N LYS A 142 -13.85 -8.11 5.59
CA LYS A 142 -12.97 -9.12 5.00
C LYS A 142 -12.63 -8.83 3.53
N SER A 143 -13.51 -8.13 2.82
CA SER A 143 -13.26 -7.66 1.44
C SER A 143 -12.17 -6.58 1.37
N TYR A 144 -11.83 -5.97 2.52
CA TYR A 144 -10.83 -4.92 2.66
C TYR A 144 -9.54 -5.46 3.31
N TYR A 145 -9.27 -6.77 3.21
CA TYR A 145 -8.06 -7.41 3.73
C TYR A 145 -7.85 -7.27 5.26
N LEU A 146 -8.90 -6.95 6.02
CA LEU A 146 -8.85 -6.73 7.46
C LEU A 146 -9.18 -8.01 8.25
N LYS A 147 -8.61 -8.15 9.45
CA LYS A 147 -8.96 -9.25 10.37
C LYS A 147 -10.05 -8.86 11.36
N GLU A 148 -10.12 -7.58 11.72
CA GLU A 148 -11.15 -7.01 12.60
C GLU A 148 -11.79 -5.80 11.92
N LYS A 149 -13.04 -5.49 12.31
CA LYS A 149 -13.85 -4.42 11.70
C LYS A 149 -13.23 -3.04 11.82
N ASP A 150 -12.59 -2.76 12.95
CA ASP A 150 -12.11 -1.42 13.24
C ASP A 150 -10.64 -1.21 12.81
N GLU A 151 -9.95 -2.21 12.24
CA GLU A 151 -8.51 -2.15 11.96
C GLU A 151 -8.04 -0.98 11.08
N LEU A 152 -8.91 -0.46 10.21
CA LEU A 152 -8.57 0.56 9.22
C LEU A 152 -8.72 1.99 9.75
N PHE A 153 -9.67 2.23 10.67
CA PHE A 153 -9.99 3.56 11.20
C PHE A 153 -10.06 3.50 12.73
N LYS A 154 -8.91 3.25 13.39
CA LYS A 154 -8.78 3.19 14.86
C LYS A 154 -8.41 4.54 15.47
#